data_AF-A0A6L7TU80-F1
#
_entry.id   AF-A0A6L7TU80-F1
#
_cell.length_a   1.000
_cell.length_b   1.000
_cell.length_c   1.000
_cell.angle_alpha   90.00
_cell.angle_beta   90.00
_cell.angle_gamma   90.00
#
_symmetry.space_group_name_H-M   'P 1'
#
loop_
_entity.id
_entity.type
_entity.pdbx_description
1 polymer ?
#
loop_
_entity_poly.entity_id
_entity_poly.type
_entity_poly.pdbx_seq_one_letter_code
_entity_poly.pdbx_strand_id
1 'polypeptide(L)'
;MADRDIALMAHLLRRAGFGASRDDLEAYVAKGYEATVEELLNPETQPGVEEDLMLRYNQSFRESNQARDQQWVYRMINDPRQLQEKVALFWHTILCAGNTKIDSGAEMHRMINLFREKGMGSFRDLLLDLSKNPGMIYYLDNSESHKTAVNENYGRELLELFSLGVGMDEQFNYSEDDVKACALAFTGWNIAPAYPPFPYGRSPWQFRFDPADHDDSEKTFLGETGRWNGEDIIDIICKQPGAARFIARHMYDFFVADEPPVPAWRLTPPRDMEAIRVLEKAYFDSGYNIRAMLQALFTSDFFKSEDVRFAKVRNPAEMVAGTLRLVGDHRDIKPGLWDIAQECTYMGMNLMDPPTVEGWHTGHEWIDSGTLVERINFASEYLGQTDLPGVQSLVNHLMARGESLSPAEFVEGSIDLVGTLNLTDDTRQALVAHAQRGGDLRHGTEAERAEFTGRAGEMFQMIASTSEFQFG
;
A
#
# COMPACT_ATOMS: atom_id res chain seq x y z
N MET A 1 24.06 -11.21 -15.28
CA MET A 1 22.70 -11.49 -15.79
C MET A 1 21.82 -11.94 -14.65
N ALA A 2 22.13 -13.05 -13.96
CA ALA A 2 21.40 -13.50 -12.76
C ALA A 2 21.17 -12.40 -11.70
N ASP A 3 22.22 -11.66 -11.31
CA ASP A 3 22.07 -10.58 -10.31
C ASP A 3 21.18 -9.42 -10.77
N ARG A 4 21.16 -9.14 -12.07
CA ARG A 4 20.31 -8.07 -12.64
C ARG A 4 18.84 -8.49 -12.65
N ASP A 5 18.58 -9.76 -12.93
CA ASP A 5 17.25 -10.34 -12.93
C ASP A 5 16.68 -10.40 -11.50
N ILE A 6 17.52 -10.75 -10.52
CA ILE A 6 17.16 -10.74 -9.10
C ILE A 6 16.85 -9.32 -8.62
N ALA A 7 17.70 -8.33 -8.94
CA ALA A 7 17.45 -6.95 -8.54
C ALA A 7 16.15 -6.40 -9.15
N LEU A 8 15.85 -6.74 -10.40
CA LEU A 8 14.59 -6.34 -11.05
C LEU A 8 13.38 -7.06 -10.42
N MET A 9 13.50 -8.35 -10.12
CA MET A 9 12.44 -9.11 -9.44
C MET A 9 12.21 -8.59 -8.02
N ALA A 10 13.28 -8.24 -7.29
CA ALA A 10 13.20 -7.64 -5.97
C ALA A 10 12.51 -6.27 -6.01
N HIS A 11 12.77 -5.47 -7.05
CA HIS A 11 12.04 -4.23 -7.28
C HIS A 11 10.55 -4.50 -7.50
N LEU A 12 10.19 -5.44 -8.39
CA LEU A 12 8.80 -5.83 -8.64
C LEU A 12 8.10 -6.27 -7.34
N LEU A 13 8.64 -7.24 -6.60
CA LEU A 13 7.97 -7.78 -5.41
C LEU A 13 7.92 -6.80 -4.23
N ARG A 14 8.80 -5.80 -4.19
CA ARG A 14 8.72 -4.69 -3.22
C ARG A 14 7.59 -3.71 -3.56
N ARG A 15 7.36 -3.47 -4.85
CA ARG A 15 6.33 -2.51 -5.32
C ARG A 15 4.96 -3.16 -5.49
N ALA A 16 4.90 -4.38 -6.04
CA ALA A 16 3.68 -5.17 -6.24
C ALA A 16 3.34 -6.10 -5.05
N GLY A 17 4.02 -5.93 -3.92
CA GLY A 17 3.82 -6.71 -2.71
C GLY A 17 4.54 -6.07 -1.52
N PHE A 18 4.88 -6.86 -0.51
CA PHE A 18 5.63 -6.41 0.66
C PHE A 18 7.05 -6.98 0.67
N GLY A 19 7.64 -7.22 -0.51
CA GLY A 19 8.96 -7.85 -0.64
C GLY A 19 8.91 -9.38 -0.52
N ALA A 20 10.08 -10.00 -0.62
CA ALA A 20 10.24 -11.44 -0.67
C ALA A 20 11.60 -11.86 -0.09
N SER A 21 11.71 -13.11 0.37
CA SER A 21 12.98 -13.67 0.81
C SER A 21 13.91 -13.93 -0.39
N ARG A 22 15.20 -14.18 -0.13
CA ARG A 22 16.14 -14.53 -1.22
C ARG A 22 15.70 -15.78 -1.98
N ASP A 23 15.24 -16.80 -1.26
CA ASP A 23 14.76 -18.06 -1.85
C ASP A 23 13.54 -17.83 -2.76
N ASP A 24 12.60 -17.00 -2.30
CA ASP A 24 11.44 -16.61 -3.10
C ASP A 24 11.86 -15.88 -4.38
N LEU A 25 12.80 -14.92 -4.27
CA LEU A 25 13.31 -14.16 -5.42
C LEU A 25 13.92 -15.07 -6.48
N GLU A 26 14.74 -16.03 -6.06
CA GLU A 26 15.34 -17.01 -6.99
C GLU A 26 14.28 -17.88 -7.66
N ALA A 27 13.24 -18.30 -6.91
CA ALA A 27 12.12 -19.04 -7.47
C ALA A 27 11.31 -18.23 -8.49
N TYR A 28 11.02 -16.95 -8.21
CA TYR A 28 10.32 -16.06 -9.15
C TYR A 28 11.18 -15.72 -10.38
N VAL A 29 12.49 -15.53 -10.21
CA VAL A 29 13.41 -15.33 -11.35
C VAL A 29 13.42 -16.57 -12.24
N ALA A 30 13.45 -17.77 -11.66
CA ALA A 30 13.37 -19.02 -12.41
C ALA A 30 12.04 -19.18 -13.16
N LYS A 31 10.94 -18.64 -12.62
CA LYS A 31 9.62 -18.59 -13.27
C LYS A 31 9.56 -17.59 -14.43
N GLY A 32 10.30 -16.49 -14.32
CA GLY A 32 10.34 -15.40 -15.29
C GLY A 32 9.48 -14.20 -14.88
N TYR A 33 9.90 -13.02 -15.32
CA TYR A 33 9.29 -11.74 -14.93
C TYR A 33 7.83 -11.63 -15.37
N GLU A 34 7.55 -11.87 -16.65
CA GLU A 34 6.21 -11.71 -17.22
C GLU A 34 5.20 -12.69 -16.60
N ALA A 35 5.60 -13.94 -16.38
CA ALA A 35 4.76 -14.94 -15.71
C ALA A 35 4.51 -14.60 -14.24
N THR A 36 5.47 -13.93 -13.57
CA THR A 36 5.29 -13.44 -12.20
C THR A 36 4.31 -12.26 -12.17
N VAL A 37 4.42 -11.30 -13.08
CA VAL A 37 3.46 -10.20 -13.21
C VAL A 37 2.05 -10.74 -13.49
N GLU A 38 1.92 -11.74 -14.37
CA GLU A 38 0.63 -12.39 -14.64
C GLU A 38 0.04 -13.06 -13.40
N GLU A 39 0.82 -13.80 -12.62
CA GLU A 39 0.33 -14.39 -11.36
C GLU A 39 -0.12 -13.34 -10.33
N LEU A 40 0.64 -12.25 -10.18
CA LEU A 40 0.32 -11.16 -9.27
C LEU A 40 -1.01 -10.48 -9.64
N LEU A 41 -1.24 -10.25 -10.93
CA LEU A 41 -2.45 -9.63 -11.46
C LEU A 41 -3.70 -10.53 -11.36
N ASN A 42 -3.52 -11.82 -11.11
CA ASN A 42 -4.60 -12.81 -11.00
C ASN A 42 -4.56 -13.51 -9.62
N PRO A 43 -4.81 -12.79 -8.51
CA PRO A 43 -4.70 -13.32 -7.15
C PRO A 43 -5.61 -14.53 -6.88
N GLU A 44 -6.70 -14.67 -7.63
CA GLU A 44 -7.60 -15.84 -7.60
C GLU A 44 -6.91 -17.16 -7.93
N THR A 45 -5.76 -17.12 -8.61
CA THR A 45 -4.94 -18.31 -8.93
C THR A 45 -4.14 -18.81 -7.72
N GLN A 46 -4.05 -18.00 -6.67
CA GLN A 46 -3.29 -18.28 -5.46
C GLN A 46 -4.25 -18.62 -4.30
N PRO A 47 -3.83 -19.50 -3.37
CA PRO A 47 -4.61 -19.75 -2.17
C PRO A 47 -4.71 -18.46 -1.34
N GLY A 48 -5.86 -18.24 -0.71
CA GLY A 48 -6.00 -17.18 0.28
C GLY A 48 -5.40 -17.60 1.62
N VAL A 49 -5.13 -16.63 2.49
CA VAL A 49 -4.70 -16.91 3.87
C VAL A 49 -5.76 -17.65 4.68
N GLU A 50 -5.34 -18.55 5.57
CA GLU A 50 -6.22 -19.28 6.49
C GLU A 50 -6.73 -18.37 7.62
N GLU A 51 -7.81 -17.65 7.35
CA GLU A 51 -8.39 -16.69 8.30
C GLU A 51 -9.03 -17.34 9.52
N ASP A 52 -9.48 -18.60 9.41
CA ASP A 52 -10.20 -19.30 10.47
C ASP A 52 -9.32 -19.57 11.69
N LEU A 53 -8.04 -19.92 11.45
CA LEU A 53 -7.06 -20.06 12.50
C LEU A 53 -6.81 -18.71 13.18
N MET A 54 -6.62 -17.65 12.40
CA MET A 54 -6.38 -16.31 12.94
C MET A 54 -7.56 -15.84 13.81
N LEU A 55 -8.80 -16.03 13.35
CA LEU A 55 -10.00 -15.71 14.11
C LEU A 55 -10.16 -16.58 15.37
N ARG A 56 -9.70 -17.82 15.36
CA ARG A 56 -9.76 -18.73 16.52
C ARG A 56 -8.85 -18.25 17.65
N TYR A 57 -7.64 -17.82 17.34
CA TYR A 57 -6.65 -17.38 18.34
C TYR A 57 -6.87 -15.95 18.80
N ASN A 58 -7.56 -15.13 18.02
CA ASN A 58 -7.84 -13.73 18.33
C ASN A 58 -9.34 -13.46 18.17
N GLN A 59 -10.13 -13.93 19.13
CA GLN A 59 -11.58 -13.78 19.13
C GLN A 59 -12.02 -12.31 19.15
N SER A 60 -11.17 -11.42 19.70
CA SER A 60 -11.33 -9.97 19.68
C SER A 60 -11.41 -9.39 18.26
N PHE A 61 -10.96 -10.09 17.21
CA PHE A 61 -11.17 -9.67 15.81
C PHE A 61 -12.64 -9.49 15.44
N ARG A 62 -13.56 -10.20 16.10
CA ARG A 62 -15.00 -10.05 15.83
C ARG A 62 -15.64 -8.89 16.61
N GLU A 63 -15.02 -8.43 17.70
CA GLU A 63 -15.68 -7.57 18.69
C GLU A 63 -14.98 -6.22 18.92
N SER A 64 -13.68 -6.12 18.62
CA SER A 64 -12.88 -4.92 18.88
C SER A 64 -12.59 -4.14 17.60
N ASN A 65 -12.85 -2.82 17.65
CA ASN A 65 -12.46 -1.87 16.61
C ASN A 65 -10.94 -1.89 16.35
N GLN A 66 -10.14 -2.16 17.39
CA GLN A 66 -8.68 -2.13 17.36
C GLN A 66 -8.06 -3.41 16.77
N ALA A 67 -8.79 -4.53 16.75
CA ALA A 67 -8.19 -5.79 16.34
C ALA A 67 -8.03 -5.89 14.80
N ARG A 68 -8.71 -5.05 14.00
CA ARG A 68 -8.73 -5.19 12.53
C ARG A 68 -7.42 -4.82 11.84
N ASP A 69 -6.63 -3.93 12.42
CA ASP A 69 -5.32 -3.53 11.89
C ASP A 69 -4.32 -4.69 11.97
N GLN A 70 -4.36 -5.45 13.06
CA GLN A 70 -3.55 -6.65 13.24
C GLN A 70 -3.85 -7.69 12.16
N GLN A 71 -5.14 -7.93 11.89
CA GLN A 71 -5.57 -8.84 10.81
C GLN A 71 -4.98 -8.39 9.48
N TRP A 72 -4.99 -7.09 9.20
CA TRP A 72 -4.45 -6.59 7.94
C TRP A 72 -2.94 -6.77 7.85
N VAL A 73 -2.19 -6.42 8.89
CA VAL A 73 -0.73 -6.62 8.92
C VAL A 73 -0.37 -8.11 8.80
N TYR A 74 -1.12 -9.00 9.45
CA TYR A 74 -0.94 -10.44 9.26
C TYR A 74 -1.11 -10.88 7.80
N ARG A 75 -2.09 -10.34 7.06
CA ARG A 75 -2.23 -10.60 5.63
C ARG A 75 -1.07 -10.04 4.82
N MET A 76 -0.62 -8.81 5.12
CA MET A 76 0.51 -8.22 4.42
C MET A 76 1.77 -9.11 4.56
N ILE A 77 1.95 -9.74 5.73
CA ILE A 77 3.06 -10.67 5.99
C ILE A 77 2.85 -12.02 5.30
N ASN A 78 1.64 -12.60 5.37
CA ASN A 78 1.41 -14.03 5.12
C ASN A 78 0.58 -14.37 3.89
N ASP A 79 -0.27 -13.47 3.40
CA ASP A 79 -1.15 -13.76 2.28
C ASP A 79 -0.33 -13.90 0.99
N PRO A 80 -0.40 -15.04 0.27
CA PRO A 80 0.27 -15.19 -1.01
C PRO A 80 -0.19 -14.15 -2.03
N ARG A 81 -1.43 -13.65 -1.92
CA ARG A 81 -2.04 -12.64 -2.79
C ARG A 81 -1.51 -11.23 -2.51
N GLN A 82 -0.20 -11.08 -2.56
CA GLN A 82 0.52 -9.87 -2.15
C GLN A 82 0.05 -8.61 -2.89
N LEU A 83 -0.18 -8.68 -4.22
CA LEU A 83 -0.67 -7.53 -4.97
C LEU A 83 -2.09 -7.13 -4.56
N GLN A 84 -2.95 -8.07 -4.15
CA GLN A 84 -4.30 -7.77 -3.69
C GLN A 84 -4.27 -6.95 -2.40
N GLU A 85 -3.44 -7.32 -1.42
CA GLU A 85 -3.25 -6.53 -0.20
C GLU A 85 -2.57 -5.20 -0.49
N LYS A 86 -1.63 -5.16 -1.44
CA LYS A 86 -0.95 -3.95 -1.86
C LYS A 86 -1.91 -2.94 -2.51
N VAL A 87 -2.81 -3.41 -3.36
CA VAL A 87 -3.86 -2.60 -3.99
C VAL A 87 -4.91 -2.17 -2.98
N ALA A 88 -5.24 -3.00 -2.00
CA ALA A 88 -6.12 -2.59 -0.90
C ALA A 88 -5.53 -1.42 -0.10
N LEU A 89 -4.22 -1.47 0.18
CA LEU A 89 -3.49 -0.38 0.83
C LEU A 89 -3.48 0.88 -0.04
N PHE A 90 -3.16 0.73 -1.33
CA PHE A 90 -3.19 1.82 -2.32
C PHE A 90 -4.54 2.55 -2.35
N TRP A 91 -5.66 1.82 -2.40
CA TRP A 91 -6.97 2.46 -2.38
C TRP A 91 -7.27 3.11 -1.05
N HIS A 92 -6.86 2.52 0.06
CA HIS A 92 -7.07 3.12 1.38
C HIS A 92 -6.25 4.41 1.59
N THR A 93 -5.15 4.61 0.86
CA THR A 93 -4.40 5.88 0.86
C THR A 93 -5.03 6.98 0.00
N ILE A 94 -6.08 6.67 -0.79
CA ILE A 94 -6.74 7.61 -1.70
C ILE A 94 -8.20 7.81 -1.30
N LEU A 95 -8.93 6.71 -1.17
CA LEU A 95 -10.35 6.63 -0.82
C LEU A 95 -10.48 6.56 0.71
N CYS A 96 -9.96 7.59 1.37
CA CYS A 96 -9.71 7.59 2.80
C CYS A 96 -11.00 7.61 3.64
N ALA A 97 -11.01 6.77 4.67
CA ALA A 97 -11.97 6.82 5.76
C ALA A 97 -11.29 6.45 7.08
N GLY A 98 -11.68 7.13 8.16
CA GLY A 98 -11.04 7.01 9.46
C GLY A 98 -11.91 6.30 10.50
N ASN A 99 -11.34 5.29 11.15
CA ASN A 99 -11.96 4.55 12.23
C ASN A 99 -12.34 5.46 13.42
N THR A 100 -11.58 6.52 13.70
CA THR A 100 -11.90 7.47 14.78
C THR A 100 -13.23 8.18 14.56
N LYS A 101 -13.59 8.51 13.30
CA LYS A 101 -14.90 9.09 12.98
C LYS A 101 -15.98 8.01 12.89
N ILE A 102 -15.73 6.93 12.15
CA ILE A 102 -16.72 5.87 11.91
C ILE A 102 -17.07 5.08 13.20
N ASP A 103 -16.12 4.94 14.13
CA ASP A 103 -16.22 4.19 15.37
C ASP A 103 -16.75 2.74 15.16
N SER A 104 -16.38 2.11 14.05
CA SER A 104 -16.83 0.76 13.72
C SER A 104 -15.79 0.03 12.89
N GLY A 105 -15.01 -0.83 13.55
CA GLY A 105 -14.02 -1.68 12.89
C GLY A 105 -14.65 -2.67 11.91
N ALA A 106 -15.93 -3.02 12.08
CA ALA A 106 -16.66 -3.84 11.12
C ALA A 106 -16.89 -3.10 9.79
N GLU A 107 -17.26 -1.81 9.84
CA GLU A 107 -17.46 -1.00 8.63
C GLU A 107 -16.12 -0.64 7.98
N MET A 108 -15.08 -0.35 8.76
CA MET A 108 -13.72 -0.20 8.23
C MET A 108 -13.23 -1.47 7.54
N HIS A 109 -13.39 -2.63 8.18
CA HIS A 109 -13.01 -3.91 7.59
C HIS A 109 -13.79 -4.21 6.30
N ARG A 110 -15.09 -3.89 6.27
CA ARG A 110 -15.92 -4.01 5.07
C ARG A 110 -15.39 -3.15 3.92
N MET A 111 -14.94 -1.93 4.22
CA MET A 111 -14.32 -1.04 3.22
C MET A 111 -12.99 -1.59 2.70
N ILE A 112 -12.11 -2.09 3.58
CA ILE A 112 -10.86 -2.72 3.13
C ILE A 112 -11.15 -3.98 2.27
N ASN A 113 -12.17 -4.77 2.61
CA ASN A 113 -12.57 -5.91 1.79
C ASN A 113 -13.12 -5.47 0.42
N LEU A 114 -13.88 -4.38 0.36
CA LEU A 114 -14.27 -3.77 -0.91
C LEU A 114 -13.04 -3.46 -1.77
N PHE A 115 -11.99 -2.87 -1.19
CA PHE A 115 -10.75 -2.60 -1.91
C PHE A 115 -10.02 -3.87 -2.37
N ARG A 116 -10.03 -4.94 -1.57
CA ARG A 116 -9.47 -6.24 -1.99
C ARG A 116 -10.25 -6.86 -3.15
N GLU A 117 -11.57 -6.84 -3.07
CA GLU A 117 -12.46 -7.53 -4.02
C GLU A 117 -12.59 -6.78 -5.34
N LYS A 118 -12.69 -5.44 -5.28
CA LYS A 118 -12.96 -4.59 -6.44
C LYS A 118 -11.81 -3.69 -6.86
N GLY A 119 -10.75 -3.57 -6.06
CA GLY A 119 -9.68 -2.61 -6.30
C GLY A 119 -8.87 -2.83 -7.58
N MET A 120 -8.84 -4.04 -8.13
CA MET A 120 -8.23 -4.32 -9.45
C MET A 120 -9.28 -4.40 -10.58
N GLY A 121 -10.56 -4.17 -10.27
CA GLY A 121 -11.67 -4.24 -11.21
C GLY A 121 -11.88 -2.94 -11.99
N SER A 122 -13.15 -2.64 -12.28
CA SER A 122 -13.54 -1.37 -12.87
C SER A 122 -13.51 -0.25 -11.83
N PHE A 123 -12.89 0.88 -12.15
CA PHE A 123 -12.89 2.07 -11.30
C PHE A 123 -14.30 2.59 -11.05
N ARG A 124 -15.18 2.52 -12.06
CA ARG A 124 -16.60 2.87 -11.95
C ARG A 124 -17.29 2.06 -10.85
N ASP A 125 -17.12 0.73 -10.88
CA ASP A 125 -17.76 -0.16 -9.91
C ASP A 125 -17.16 0.00 -8.50
N LEU A 126 -15.86 0.30 -8.42
CA LEU A 126 -15.21 0.63 -7.15
C LEU A 126 -15.79 1.90 -6.54
N LEU A 127 -15.87 2.99 -7.31
CA LEU A 127 -16.47 4.25 -6.86
C LEU A 127 -17.93 4.05 -6.47
N LEU A 128 -18.72 3.35 -7.29
CA LEU A 128 -20.14 3.12 -7.02
C LEU A 128 -20.37 2.35 -5.71
N ASP A 129 -19.63 1.27 -5.49
CA ASP A 129 -19.75 0.50 -4.26
C ASP A 129 -19.23 1.26 -3.04
N LEU A 130 -18.20 2.09 -3.21
CA LEU A 130 -17.72 2.98 -2.17
C LEU A 130 -18.78 4.02 -1.81
N SER A 131 -19.43 4.64 -2.79
CA SER A 131 -20.53 5.59 -2.60
C SER A 131 -21.73 4.97 -1.88
N LYS A 132 -21.92 3.65 -2.03
CA LYS A 132 -22.95 2.87 -1.31
C LYS A 132 -22.44 2.31 0.02
N ASN A 133 -21.16 2.44 0.35
CA ASN A 133 -20.61 1.94 1.59
C ASN A 133 -21.11 2.79 2.77
N PRO A 134 -21.82 2.21 3.76
CA PRO A 134 -22.35 3.00 4.87
C PRO A 134 -21.29 3.72 5.70
N GLY A 135 -20.10 3.13 5.86
CA GLY A 135 -18.97 3.78 6.52
C GLY A 135 -18.55 5.06 5.79
N MET A 136 -18.49 5.02 4.46
CA MET A 136 -18.16 6.21 3.65
C MET A 136 -19.27 7.27 3.68
N ILE A 137 -20.54 6.84 3.55
CA ILE A 137 -21.71 7.74 3.65
C ILE A 137 -21.69 8.51 4.98
N TYR A 138 -21.36 7.83 6.08
CA TYR A 138 -21.21 8.45 7.38
C TYR A 138 -19.94 9.32 7.47
N TYR A 139 -18.81 8.83 6.98
CA TYR A 139 -17.52 9.52 7.09
C TYR A 139 -17.50 10.88 6.38
N LEU A 140 -18.22 11.02 5.27
CA LEU A 140 -18.35 12.27 4.52
C LEU A 140 -19.71 12.96 4.70
N ASP A 141 -20.44 12.59 5.76
CA ASP A 141 -21.68 13.24 6.18
C ASP A 141 -22.78 13.26 5.11
N ASN A 142 -22.74 12.34 4.13
CA ASN A 142 -23.78 12.23 3.11
C ASN A 142 -25.13 11.80 3.71
N SER A 143 -25.12 11.13 4.88
CA SER A 143 -26.34 10.84 5.64
C SER A 143 -27.10 12.09 6.09
N GLU A 144 -26.44 13.26 6.12
CA GLU A 144 -27.02 14.57 6.44
C GLU A 144 -27.38 15.39 5.18
N SER A 145 -27.13 14.85 3.98
CA SER A 145 -27.42 15.53 2.71
C SER A 145 -28.85 15.24 2.25
N HIS A 146 -29.72 16.25 2.37
CA HIS A 146 -31.14 16.15 2.05
C HIS A 146 -31.50 17.09 0.89
N LYS A 147 -32.51 16.75 0.07
CA LYS A 147 -32.92 17.62 -1.06
C LYS A 147 -33.27 19.07 -0.65
N THR A 148 -33.71 19.29 0.60
CA THR A 148 -34.04 20.63 1.12
C THR A 148 -32.88 21.33 1.84
N ALA A 149 -31.81 20.58 2.16
CA ALA A 149 -30.64 21.05 2.88
C ALA A 149 -29.45 20.17 2.47
N VAL A 150 -28.83 20.53 1.35
CA VAL A 150 -27.74 19.74 0.76
C VAL A 150 -26.47 19.90 1.58
N ASN A 151 -25.76 18.79 1.80
CA ASN A 151 -24.40 18.81 2.32
C ASN A 151 -23.44 18.53 1.16
N GLU A 152 -22.56 19.48 0.86
CA GLU A 152 -21.65 19.40 -0.28
C GLU A 152 -20.40 18.55 -0.03
N ASN A 153 -20.14 18.13 1.22
CA ASN A 153 -18.89 17.47 1.61
C ASN A 153 -18.58 16.25 0.72
N TYR A 154 -19.48 15.25 0.69
CA TYR A 154 -19.29 14.08 -0.16
C TYR A 154 -19.11 14.43 -1.65
N GLY A 155 -19.90 15.37 -2.17
CA GLY A 155 -19.82 15.78 -3.56
C GLY A 155 -18.49 16.46 -3.90
N ARG A 156 -17.95 17.26 -2.98
CA ARG A 156 -16.64 17.92 -3.13
C ARG A 156 -15.51 16.90 -3.08
N GLU A 157 -15.47 16.05 -2.05
CA GLU A 157 -14.39 15.07 -1.90
C GLU A 157 -14.39 14.03 -3.01
N LEU A 158 -15.57 13.63 -3.51
CA LEU A 158 -15.66 12.73 -4.65
C LEU A 158 -14.94 13.30 -5.87
N LEU A 159 -15.10 14.59 -6.17
CA LEU A 159 -14.44 15.25 -7.30
C LEU A 159 -12.98 15.56 -6.98
N GLU A 160 -12.72 16.19 -5.84
CA GLU A 160 -11.43 16.76 -5.48
C GLU A 160 -10.39 15.70 -5.13
N LEU A 161 -10.73 14.78 -4.23
CA LEU A 161 -9.75 13.88 -3.62
C LEU A 161 -9.90 12.43 -4.06
N PHE A 162 -11.05 12.02 -4.60
CA PHE A 162 -11.30 10.60 -4.91
C PHE A 162 -11.34 10.28 -6.39
N SER A 163 -11.48 11.27 -7.29
CA SER A 163 -11.63 10.96 -8.71
C SER A 163 -11.01 11.92 -9.71
N LEU A 164 -11.03 13.24 -9.53
CA LEU A 164 -10.56 14.17 -10.57
C LEU A 164 -9.32 14.96 -10.15
N GLY A 165 -9.15 15.30 -8.87
CA GLY A 165 -8.17 16.31 -8.46
C GLY A 165 -8.66 17.73 -8.73
N VAL A 166 -8.14 18.71 -7.98
CA VAL A 166 -8.49 20.14 -8.12
C VAL A 166 -8.30 20.67 -9.54
N GLY A 167 -7.28 20.20 -10.25
CA GLY A 167 -6.97 20.66 -11.60
C GLY A 167 -5.66 20.12 -12.14
N MET A 168 -5.47 20.29 -13.44
CA MET A 168 -4.32 19.81 -14.21
C MET A 168 -4.02 20.78 -15.35
N ASP A 169 -2.75 20.86 -15.76
CA ASP A 169 -2.32 21.67 -16.92
C ASP A 169 -2.83 23.12 -16.86
N GLU A 170 -2.71 23.73 -15.66
CA GLU A 170 -3.16 25.09 -15.33
C GLU A 170 -4.70 25.32 -15.38
N GLN A 171 -5.50 24.25 -15.52
CA GLN A 171 -6.96 24.31 -15.59
C GLN A 171 -7.62 23.59 -14.40
N PHE A 172 -8.83 24.03 -14.04
CA PHE A 172 -9.65 23.32 -13.05
C PHE A 172 -10.39 22.16 -13.72
N ASN A 173 -10.53 21.04 -13.01
CA ASN A 173 -11.23 19.85 -13.53
C ASN A 173 -12.75 19.91 -13.33
N TYR A 174 -13.22 20.72 -12.39
CA TYR A 174 -14.63 20.93 -12.08
C TYR A 174 -14.85 22.35 -11.54
N SER A 175 -16.10 22.80 -11.56
CA SER A 175 -16.54 24.08 -10.99
C SER A 175 -17.27 23.88 -9.67
N GLU A 176 -17.51 24.98 -8.95
CA GLU A 176 -18.34 24.96 -7.74
C GLU A 176 -19.80 24.57 -8.04
N ASP A 177 -20.29 24.85 -9.24
CA ASP A 177 -21.63 24.42 -9.65
C ASP A 177 -21.69 22.90 -9.86
N ASP A 178 -20.59 22.28 -10.31
CA ASP A 178 -20.47 20.82 -10.42
C ASP A 178 -20.48 20.16 -9.04
N VAL A 179 -19.84 20.77 -8.04
CA VAL A 179 -19.89 20.28 -6.64
C VAL A 179 -21.32 20.25 -6.14
N LYS A 180 -22.10 21.31 -6.37
CA LYS A 180 -23.51 21.40 -5.97
C LYS A 180 -24.37 20.38 -6.70
N ALA A 181 -24.20 20.26 -8.02
CA ALA A 181 -24.94 19.29 -8.82
C ALA A 181 -24.65 17.85 -8.39
N CYS A 182 -23.38 17.56 -8.10
CA CYS A 182 -22.94 16.28 -7.53
C CYS A 182 -23.61 16.01 -6.18
N ALA A 183 -23.53 16.96 -5.25
CA ALA A 183 -24.11 16.82 -3.92
C ALA A 183 -25.64 16.61 -3.96
N LEU A 184 -26.35 17.34 -4.83
CA LEU A 184 -27.79 17.14 -5.05
C LEU A 184 -28.10 15.75 -5.58
N ALA A 185 -27.30 15.21 -6.49
CA ALA A 185 -27.50 13.87 -7.06
C ALA A 185 -27.29 12.74 -6.02
N PHE A 186 -26.52 12.97 -4.96
CA PHE A 186 -26.32 12.02 -3.86
C PHE A 186 -27.32 12.18 -2.69
N THR A 187 -28.23 13.15 -2.75
CA THR A 187 -29.33 13.23 -1.77
C THR A 187 -30.20 11.97 -1.82
N GLY A 188 -30.72 11.55 -0.66
CA GLY A 188 -31.47 10.30 -0.52
C GLY A 188 -30.60 9.03 -0.44
N TRP A 189 -29.29 9.07 -0.72
CA TRP A 189 -28.37 7.97 -0.45
C TRP A 189 -27.98 7.98 1.03
N ASN A 190 -28.54 7.06 1.82
CA ASN A 190 -28.44 7.12 3.27
C ASN A 190 -28.19 5.74 3.88
N ILE A 191 -28.07 5.71 5.20
CA ILE A 191 -27.90 4.51 6.02
C ILE A 191 -29.27 4.13 6.59
N ALA A 192 -29.63 2.86 6.50
CA ALA A 192 -30.85 2.34 7.08
C ALA A 192 -30.81 2.46 8.62
N PRO A 193 -31.96 2.68 9.29
CA PRO A 193 -32.03 2.68 10.74
C PRO A 193 -31.45 1.38 11.34
N ALA A 194 -30.49 1.51 12.25
CA ALA A 194 -29.93 0.38 12.98
C ALA A 194 -30.87 -0.10 14.08
N TYR A 195 -30.83 -1.39 14.42
CA TYR A 195 -31.52 -1.89 15.61
C TYR A 195 -30.73 -1.53 16.88
N PRO A 196 -31.41 -1.36 18.04
CA PRO A 196 -30.71 -1.07 19.29
C PRO A 196 -29.62 -2.12 19.59
N PRO A 197 -28.43 -1.69 20.06
CA PRO A 197 -27.31 -2.60 20.28
C PRO A 197 -27.56 -3.58 21.42
N PHE A 198 -28.50 -3.30 22.30
CA PHE A 198 -28.91 -4.25 23.34
C PHE A 198 -30.21 -4.98 22.92
N PRO A 199 -30.29 -6.32 23.03
CA PRO A 199 -29.29 -7.25 23.56
C PRO A 199 -28.33 -7.87 22.52
N TYR A 200 -28.39 -7.45 21.25
CA TYR A 200 -27.82 -8.21 20.11
C TYR A 200 -26.43 -7.76 19.63
N GLY A 201 -25.81 -6.79 20.28
CA GLY A 201 -24.61 -6.12 19.80
C GLY A 201 -24.90 -5.08 18.70
N ARG A 202 -23.85 -4.38 18.23
CA ARG A 202 -23.98 -3.39 17.15
C ARG A 202 -24.50 -4.05 15.86
N SER A 203 -25.44 -3.41 15.20
CA SER A 203 -25.95 -3.84 13.89
C SER A 203 -24.95 -3.52 12.78
N PRO A 204 -24.81 -4.39 11.76
CA PRO A 204 -24.18 -4.00 10.51
C PRO A 204 -24.95 -2.84 9.89
N TRP A 205 -24.24 -1.84 9.37
CA TRP A 205 -24.89 -0.74 8.68
C TRP A 205 -25.30 -1.18 7.27
N GLN A 206 -26.42 -0.66 6.79
CA GLN A 206 -26.98 -1.03 5.50
C GLN A 206 -27.26 0.23 4.68
N PHE A 207 -26.89 0.19 3.41
CA PHE A 207 -27.26 1.22 2.46
C PHE A 207 -28.78 1.24 2.24
N ARG A 208 -29.35 2.43 2.11
CA ARG A 208 -30.74 2.66 1.73
C ARG A 208 -30.83 3.90 0.86
N PHE A 209 -31.45 3.75 -0.31
CA PHE A 209 -31.89 4.90 -1.10
C PHE A 209 -33.32 5.29 -0.70
N ASP A 210 -33.53 6.57 -0.39
CA ASP A 210 -34.83 7.16 -0.11
C ASP A 210 -35.25 8.13 -1.24
N PRO A 211 -36.11 7.69 -2.17
CA PRO A 211 -36.59 8.54 -3.26
C PRO A 211 -37.36 9.77 -2.80
N ALA A 212 -37.95 9.75 -1.59
CA ALA A 212 -38.70 10.88 -1.07
C ALA A 212 -37.77 12.04 -0.65
N ASP A 213 -36.51 11.74 -0.35
CA ASP A 213 -35.49 12.69 0.10
C ASP A 213 -34.46 13.04 -0.99
N HIS A 214 -34.57 12.40 -2.16
CA HIS A 214 -33.73 12.66 -3.32
C HIS A 214 -34.21 13.89 -4.13
N ASP A 215 -33.25 14.69 -4.62
CA ASP A 215 -33.46 15.74 -5.60
C ASP A 215 -33.42 15.17 -7.03
N ASP A 216 -34.60 14.93 -7.59
CA ASP A 216 -34.81 14.46 -8.97
C ASP A 216 -35.01 15.64 -9.95
N SER A 217 -34.47 16.83 -9.64
CA SER A 217 -34.50 17.95 -10.58
C SER A 217 -33.48 17.77 -11.70
N GLU A 218 -33.73 18.41 -12.85
CA GLU A 218 -32.74 18.47 -13.93
C GLU A 218 -31.56 19.33 -13.48
N LYS A 219 -30.35 18.81 -13.67
CA LYS A 219 -29.09 19.43 -13.26
C LYS A 219 -28.03 19.22 -14.34
N THR A 220 -27.12 20.19 -14.45
CA THR A 220 -25.95 20.10 -15.33
C THR A 220 -24.74 19.74 -14.49
N PHE A 221 -23.99 18.74 -14.93
CA PHE A 221 -22.78 18.26 -14.26
C PHE A 221 -21.73 17.89 -15.30
N LEU A 222 -20.55 18.51 -15.21
CA LEU A 222 -19.40 18.33 -16.11
C LEU A 222 -19.79 18.39 -17.60
N GLY A 223 -20.68 19.33 -17.93
CA GLY A 223 -21.17 19.58 -19.29
C GLY A 223 -22.32 18.69 -19.77
N GLU A 224 -22.75 17.69 -18.98
CA GLU A 224 -23.90 16.84 -19.29
C GLU A 224 -25.14 17.28 -18.47
N THR A 225 -26.31 17.39 -19.11
CA THR A 225 -27.57 17.82 -18.46
C THR A 225 -28.60 16.70 -18.43
N GLY A 226 -29.20 16.47 -17.26
CA GLY A 226 -30.22 15.45 -17.06
C GLY A 226 -30.69 15.37 -15.62
N ARG A 227 -31.56 14.39 -15.35
CA ARG A 227 -32.06 14.12 -13.99
C ARG A 227 -31.13 13.14 -13.29
N TRP A 228 -29.94 13.63 -12.97
CA TRP A 228 -28.84 12.80 -12.49
C TRP A 228 -29.04 12.33 -11.05
N ASN A 229 -28.79 11.04 -10.85
CA ASN A 229 -28.61 10.38 -9.56
C ASN A 229 -27.11 10.03 -9.37
N GLY A 230 -26.70 9.59 -8.18
CA GLY A 230 -25.31 9.28 -7.85
C GLY A 230 -24.65 8.26 -8.80
N GLU A 231 -25.40 7.30 -9.34
CA GLU A 231 -24.90 6.36 -10.37
C GLU A 231 -24.50 7.08 -11.66
N ASP A 232 -25.32 8.02 -12.13
CA ASP A 232 -25.05 8.80 -13.35
C ASP A 232 -23.84 9.72 -13.16
N ILE A 233 -23.71 10.33 -11.98
CA ILE A 233 -22.56 11.18 -11.63
C ILE A 233 -21.25 10.40 -11.75
N ILE A 234 -21.20 9.18 -11.21
CA ILE A 234 -20.01 8.32 -11.29
C ILE A 234 -19.69 7.95 -12.73
N ASP A 235 -20.73 7.70 -13.54
CA ASP A 235 -20.57 7.42 -14.98
C ASP A 235 -19.99 8.62 -15.74
N ILE A 236 -20.43 9.83 -15.42
CA ILE A 236 -19.92 11.07 -16.03
C ILE A 236 -18.47 11.32 -15.59
N ILE A 237 -18.15 11.11 -14.31
CA ILE A 237 -16.78 11.26 -13.76
C ILE A 237 -15.81 10.32 -14.48
N CYS A 238 -16.15 9.04 -14.63
CA CYS A 238 -15.23 8.05 -15.19
C CYS A 238 -14.86 8.30 -16.65
N LYS A 239 -15.68 9.05 -17.40
CA LYS A 239 -15.41 9.48 -18.79
C LYS A 239 -14.40 10.62 -18.87
N GLN A 240 -14.16 11.36 -17.79
CA GLN A 240 -13.33 12.55 -17.83
C GLN A 240 -11.85 12.19 -17.97
N PRO A 241 -11.06 12.96 -18.76
CA PRO A 241 -9.61 12.84 -18.79
C PRO A 241 -8.97 13.01 -17.40
N GLY A 242 -9.56 13.88 -16.57
CA GLY A 242 -9.12 14.09 -15.19
C GLY A 242 -9.12 12.81 -14.36
N ALA A 243 -10.09 11.91 -14.56
CA ALA A 243 -10.17 10.63 -13.84
C ALA A 243 -9.01 9.69 -14.19
N ALA A 244 -8.69 9.58 -15.48
CA ALA A 244 -7.57 8.78 -15.93
C ALA A 244 -6.23 9.31 -15.39
N ARG A 245 -6.01 10.63 -15.47
CA ARG A 245 -4.80 11.29 -14.96
C ARG A 245 -4.69 11.18 -13.45
N PHE A 246 -5.81 11.30 -12.72
CA PHE A 246 -5.85 11.22 -11.27
C PHE A 246 -5.33 9.86 -10.79
N ILE A 247 -5.88 8.77 -11.32
CA ILE A 247 -5.45 7.41 -10.98
C ILE A 247 -4.02 7.16 -11.46
N ALA A 248 -3.66 7.58 -12.68
CA ALA A 248 -2.33 7.39 -13.23
C ALA A 248 -1.24 8.02 -12.34
N ARG A 249 -1.46 9.25 -11.85
CA ARG A 249 -0.50 9.93 -10.96
C ARG A 249 -0.39 9.23 -9.61
N HIS A 250 -1.51 8.83 -9.00
CA HIS A 250 -1.47 8.05 -7.77
C HIS A 250 -0.78 6.70 -7.94
N MET A 251 -1.03 5.99 -9.05
CA MET A 251 -0.34 4.72 -9.34
C MET A 251 1.16 4.93 -9.51
N TYR A 252 1.57 6.01 -10.19
CA TYR A 252 2.97 6.35 -10.32
C TYR A 252 3.60 6.67 -8.96
N ASP A 253 2.95 7.52 -8.16
CA ASP A 253 3.38 7.87 -6.80
C ASP A 253 3.57 6.63 -5.92
N PHE A 254 2.59 5.72 -5.91
CA PHE A 254 2.60 4.59 -5.00
C PHE A 254 3.54 3.45 -5.43
N PHE A 255 3.59 3.15 -6.74
CA PHE A 255 4.31 1.98 -7.25
C PHE A 255 5.69 2.29 -7.83
N VAL A 256 5.97 3.53 -8.25
CA VAL A 256 7.18 3.86 -9.03
C VAL A 256 8.11 4.78 -8.26
N ALA A 257 7.71 6.04 -8.06
CA ALA A 257 8.53 7.08 -7.44
C ALA A 257 7.66 8.22 -6.92
N ASP A 258 8.13 8.92 -5.89
CA ASP A 258 7.37 10.00 -5.24
C ASP A 258 6.96 11.12 -6.22
N GLU A 259 5.69 11.53 -6.13
CA GLU A 259 5.07 12.63 -6.86
C GLU A 259 4.74 13.83 -5.94
N PRO A 260 4.56 15.04 -6.50
CA PRO A 260 3.96 16.16 -5.78
C PRO A 260 2.57 15.79 -5.21
N PRO A 261 2.13 16.39 -4.09
CA PRO A 261 0.81 16.12 -3.51
C PRO A 261 -0.33 16.67 -4.37
N VAL A 262 -1.52 16.07 -4.27
CA VAL A 262 -2.72 16.37 -5.09
C VAL A 262 -3.04 17.88 -5.21
N PRO A 263 -3.01 18.68 -4.12
CA PRO A 263 -3.31 20.12 -4.22
C PRO A 263 -2.36 20.90 -5.14
N ALA A 264 -1.16 20.38 -5.41
CA ALA A 264 -0.18 21.01 -6.29
C ALA A 264 -0.36 20.62 -7.78
N TRP A 265 -1.17 19.61 -8.10
CA TRP A 265 -1.21 19.01 -9.44
C TRP A 265 -1.63 19.94 -10.56
N ARG A 266 -2.40 21.00 -10.25
CA ARG A 266 -2.81 22.01 -11.23
C ARG A 266 -1.62 22.80 -11.77
N LEU A 267 -0.64 23.07 -10.91
CA LEU A 267 0.49 23.96 -11.19
C LEU A 267 1.81 23.20 -11.36
N THR A 268 1.85 21.95 -10.91
CA THR A 268 3.05 21.10 -10.95
C THR A 268 2.79 19.89 -11.85
N PRO A 269 3.49 19.79 -12.99
CA PRO A 269 3.34 18.67 -13.90
C PRO A 269 3.80 17.35 -13.24
N PRO A 270 3.36 16.19 -13.75
CA PRO A 270 3.91 14.91 -13.32
C PRO A 270 5.42 14.83 -13.55
N ARG A 271 6.11 14.05 -12.71
CA ARG A 271 7.55 13.78 -12.82
C ARG A 271 7.89 13.08 -14.13
N ASP A 272 7.05 12.13 -14.55
CA ASP A 272 7.17 11.41 -15.82
C ASP A 272 5.86 11.46 -16.60
N MET A 273 5.75 12.43 -17.49
CA MET A 273 4.54 12.62 -18.29
C MET A 273 4.29 11.49 -19.31
N GLU A 274 5.33 10.78 -19.76
CA GLU A 274 5.16 9.66 -20.70
C GLU A 274 4.58 8.44 -19.98
N ALA A 275 5.08 8.12 -18.79
CA ALA A 275 4.52 7.05 -17.95
C ALA A 275 3.03 7.29 -17.67
N ILE A 276 2.67 8.53 -17.33
CA ILE A 276 1.28 8.92 -17.10
C ILE A 276 0.40 8.70 -18.34
N ARG A 277 0.86 9.10 -19.53
CA ARG A 277 0.11 8.88 -20.78
C ARG A 277 -0.13 7.40 -21.08
N VAL A 278 0.85 6.53 -20.79
CA VAL A 278 0.71 5.08 -20.94
C VAL A 278 -0.42 4.55 -20.05
N LEU A 279 -0.48 5.02 -18.80
CA LEU A 279 -1.51 4.61 -17.85
C LEU A 279 -2.89 5.17 -18.21
N GLU A 280 -2.98 6.44 -18.62
CA GLU A 280 -4.23 7.04 -19.11
C GLU A 280 -4.80 6.27 -20.30
N LYS A 281 -3.93 5.89 -21.25
CA LYS A 281 -4.33 5.10 -22.40
C LYS A 281 -4.86 3.73 -21.97
N ALA A 282 -4.17 3.05 -21.04
CA ALA A 282 -4.62 1.77 -20.50
C ALA A 282 -5.98 1.89 -19.79
N TYR A 283 -6.21 2.99 -19.07
CA TYR A 283 -7.50 3.28 -18.43
C TYR A 283 -8.63 3.34 -19.46
N PHE A 284 -8.51 4.13 -20.52
CA PHE A 284 -9.58 4.27 -21.51
C PHE A 284 -9.76 3.03 -22.40
N ASP A 285 -8.66 2.43 -22.87
CA ASP A 285 -8.72 1.27 -23.77
C ASP A 285 -9.37 0.03 -23.12
N SER A 286 -9.25 -0.07 -21.80
CA SER A 286 -9.76 -1.21 -21.03
C SER A 286 -11.17 -0.99 -20.46
N GLY A 287 -11.77 0.17 -20.68
CA GLY A 287 -13.05 0.53 -20.04
C GLY A 287 -12.89 0.75 -18.53
N TYR A 288 -11.88 1.53 -18.15
CA TYR A 288 -11.60 1.99 -16.78
C TYR A 288 -11.13 0.87 -15.84
N ASN A 289 -10.39 -0.11 -16.36
CA ASN A 289 -9.97 -1.28 -15.60
C ASN A 289 -8.57 -1.09 -14.96
N ILE A 290 -8.51 -1.26 -13.64
CA ILE A 290 -7.30 -1.03 -12.85
C ILE A 290 -6.27 -2.15 -13.05
N ARG A 291 -6.69 -3.41 -13.19
CA ARG A 291 -5.79 -4.53 -13.53
C ARG A 291 -5.03 -4.27 -14.83
N ALA A 292 -5.70 -3.72 -15.84
CA ALA A 292 -5.08 -3.35 -17.11
C ALA A 292 -4.04 -2.22 -16.95
N MET A 293 -4.34 -1.20 -16.13
CA MET A 293 -3.37 -0.15 -15.80
C MET A 293 -2.15 -0.71 -15.05
N LEU A 294 -2.36 -1.59 -14.07
CA LEU A 294 -1.27 -2.25 -13.31
C LEU A 294 -0.41 -3.11 -14.25
N GLN A 295 -1.01 -3.81 -15.19
CA GLN A 295 -0.28 -4.56 -16.21
C GLN A 295 0.59 -3.64 -17.06
N ALA A 296 0.04 -2.53 -17.56
CA ALA A 296 0.80 -1.55 -18.32
C ALA A 296 1.95 -0.95 -17.49
N LEU A 297 1.73 -0.67 -16.20
CA LEU A 297 2.74 -0.18 -15.26
C LEU A 297 3.88 -1.18 -15.10
N PHE A 298 3.59 -2.40 -14.63
CA PHE A 298 4.63 -3.37 -14.28
C PHE A 298 5.38 -3.95 -15.48
N THR A 299 4.80 -3.89 -16.68
CA THR A 299 5.47 -4.36 -17.91
C THR A 299 6.24 -3.27 -18.65
N SER A 300 6.09 -2.00 -18.25
CA SER A 300 6.72 -0.86 -18.90
C SER A 300 8.24 -0.79 -18.70
N ASP A 301 8.91 -0.11 -19.64
CA ASP A 301 10.34 0.16 -19.55
C ASP A 301 10.68 1.14 -18.41
N PHE A 302 9.80 2.12 -18.12
CA PHE A 302 10.03 3.08 -17.05
C PHE A 302 10.05 2.40 -15.68
N PHE A 303 9.15 1.43 -15.43
CA PHE A 303 9.12 0.67 -14.18
C PHE A 303 10.33 -0.26 -14.05
N LYS A 304 10.80 -0.83 -15.17
CA LYS A 304 11.97 -1.73 -15.19
C LYS A 304 13.30 -0.98 -15.12
N SER A 305 13.29 0.36 -15.23
CA SER A 305 14.49 1.19 -15.21
C SER A 305 15.25 1.06 -13.88
N GLU A 306 16.57 1.19 -13.94
CA GLU A 306 17.42 1.24 -12.75
C GLU A 306 17.23 2.57 -11.98
N ASP A 307 16.83 3.64 -12.66
CA ASP A 307 16.66 4.98 -12.09
C ASP A 307 15.50 5.09 -11.09
N VAL A 308 14.50 4.20 -11.19
CA VAL A 308 13.34 4.16 -10.28
C VAL A 308 13.53 3.17 -9.14
N ARG A 309 14.61 2.37 -9.15
CA ARG A 309 14.93 1.47 -8.04
C ARG A 309 15.31 2.32 -6.83
N PHE A 310 14.62 2.10 -5.71
CA PHE A 310 14.81 2.86 -4.48
C PHE A 310 14.48 4.36 -4.59
N ALA A 311 13.80 4.79 -5.66
CA ALA A 311 13.34 6.17 -5.83
C ALA A 311 12.06 6.49 -5.04
N LYS A 312 11.46 5.47 -4.41
CA LYS A 312 10.26 5.57 -3.58
C LYS A 312 10.58 5.22 -2.14
N VAL A 313 10.33 6.16 -1.22
CA VAL A 313 10.36 5.85 0.22
C VAL A 313 9.24 4.89 0.57
N ARG A 314 9.60 3.78 1.22
CA ARG A 314 8.64 2.80 1.77
C ARG A 314 7.79 3.44 2.85
N ASN A 315 6.46 3.37 2.69
CA ASN A 315 5.54 3.73 3.76
C ASN A 315 5.71 2.78 4.97
N PRO A 316 5.23 3.14 6.17
CA PRO A 316 5.43 2.33 7.36
C PRO A 316 4.92 0.89 7.26
N ALA A 317 3.76 0.67 6.64
CA ALA A 317 3.21 -0.67 6.46
C ALA A 317 4.11 -1.55 5.56
N GLU A 318 4.68 -0.97 4.50
CA GLU A 318 5.69 -1.63 3.66
C GLU A 318 6.97 -1.96 4.42
N MET A 319 7.43 -1.03 5.27
CA MET A 319 8.62 -1.20 6.09
C MET A 319 8.45 -2.35 7.10
N VAL A 320 7.34 -2.35 7.83
CA VAL A 320 7.04 -3.34 8.86
C VAL A 320 6.80 -4.72 8.25
N ALA A 321 5.86 -4.84 7.31
CA ALA A 321 5.53 -6.13 6.71
C ALA A 321 6.71 -6.69 5.92
N GLY A 322 7.47 -5.85 5.20
CA GLY A 322 8.62 -6.31 4.43
C GLY A 322 9.79 -6.78 5.26
N THR A 323 10.06 -6.13 6.40
CA THR A 323 11.09 -6.59 7.33
C THR A 323 10.70 -7.95 7.92
N LEU A 324 9.45 -8.11 8.40
CA LEU A 324 8.97 -9.38 8.98
C LEU A 324 8.98 -10.52 7.95
N ARG A 325 8.65 -10.23 6.69
CA ARG A 325 8.76 -11.20 5.60
C ARG A 325 10.18 -11.64 5.33
N LEU A 326 11.14 -10.69 5.36
CA LEU A 326 12.56 -10.94 5.15
C LEU A 326 13.17 -11.80 6.27
N VAL A 327 12.87 -11.48 7.53
CA VAL A 327 13.39 -12.24 8.69
C VAL A 327 12.59 -13.51 8.97
N GLY A 328 11.47 -13.72 8.28
CA GLY A 328 10.64 -14.91 8.40
C GLY A 328 9.89 -14.99 9.74
N ASP A 329 9.60 -13.85 10.37
CA ASP A 329 8.87 -13.81 11.62
C ASP A 329 7.37 -13.55 11.43
N HIS A 330 6.56 -13.89 12.45
CA HIS A 330 5.10 -13.81 12.40
C HIS A 330 4.47 -14.56 11.21
N ARG A 331 5.16 -15.60 10.72
CA ARG A 331 4.64 -16.52 9.70
C ARG A 331 3.57 -17.47 10.23
N ASP A 332 3.64 -17.78 11.52
CA ASP A 332 2.61 -18.49 12.27
C ASP A 332 1.81 -17.54 13.17
N ILE A 333 0.63 -17.99 13.60
CA ILE A 333 -0.19 -17.22 14.53
C ILE A 333 0.41 -17.33 15.94
N LYS A 334 1.04 -16.25 16.38
CA LYS A 334 1.64 -16.09 17.72
C LYS A 334 1.25 -14.74 18.36
N PRO A 335 1.37 -14.60 19.69
CA PRO A 335 1.20 -13.30 20.37
C PRO A 335 2.16 -12.21 19.82
N GLY A 336 1.82 -10.94 20.02
CA GLY A 336 2.65 -9.79 19.64
C GLY A 336 2.24 -9.06 18.35
N LEU A 337 1.29 -9.60 17.58
CA LEU A 337 0.82 -8.98 16.34
C LEU A 337 0.17 -7.60 16.54
N TRP A 338 -0.38 -7.35 17.73
CA TRP A 338 -0.84 -6.01 18.12
C TRP A 338 0.30 -5.02 18.16
N ASP A 339 1.39 -5.35 18.85
CA ASP A 339 2.56 -4.50 18.97
C ASP A 339 3.16 -4.23 17.58
N ILE A 340 3.25 -5.27 16.74
CA ILE A 340 3.64 -5.14 15.33
C ILE A 340 2.75 -4.16 14.55
N ALA A 341 1.43 -4.20 14.74
CA ALA A 341 0.53 -3.26 14.07
C ALA A 341 0.75 -1.82 14.56
N GLN A 342 1.07 -1.64 15.85
CA GLN A 342 1.38 -0.34 16.43
C GLN A 342 2.68 0.26 15.91
N GLU A 343 3.64 -0.55 15.45
CA GLU A 343 4.86 -0.05 14.79
C GLU A 343 4.54 0.80 13.56
N CYS A 344 3.49 0.44 12.80
CA CYS A 344 3.05 1.28 11.69
C CYS A 344 2.62 2.68 12.17
N THR A 345 1.90 2.73 13.30
CA THR A 345 1.45 3.97 13.95
C THR A 345 2.62 4.80 14.48
N TYR A 346 3.60 4.18 15.14
CA TYR A 346 4.78 4.87 15.66
C TYR A 346 5.66 5.46 14.55
N MET A 347 5.62 4.85 13.37
CA MET A 347 6.27 5.35 12.15
C MET A 347 5.39 6.31 11.33
N GLY A 348 4.21 6.70 11.83
CA GLY A 348 3.36 7.75 11.24
C GLY A 348 2.16 7.26 10.41
N MET A 349 1.91 5.96 10.32
CA MET A 349 0.78 5.39 9.56
C MET A 349 -0.11 4.53 10.45
N ASN A 350 -1.06 5.17 11.13
CA ASN A 350 -2.12 4.46 11.85
C ASN A 350 -3.09 3.81 10.85
N LEU A 351 -2.95 2.50 10.62
CA LEU A 351 -3.79 1.78 9.66
C LEU A 351 -5.28 1.97 9.97
N MET A 352 -6.10 2.03 8.92
CA MET A 352 -7.55 2.30 9.02
C MET A 352 -7.93 3.66 9.64
N ASP A 353 -6.96 4.55 9.92
CA ASP A 353 -7.25 5.86 10.51
C ASP A 353 -6.32 6.94 9.94
N PRO A 354 -6.47 7.27 8.63
CA PRO A 354 -5.73 8.38 8.03
C PRO A 354 -5.98 9.69 8.78
N PRO A 355 -4.97 10.58 8.87
CA PRO A 355 -5.05 11.80 9.68
C PRO A 355 -6.08 12.80 9.14
N THR A 356 -6.29 12.82 7.82
CA THR A 356 -7.27 13.67 7.14
C THR A 356 -7.92 12.92 5.98
N VAL A 357 -8.92 13.53 5.33
CA VAL A 357 -9.55 13.00 4.11
C VAL A 357 -8.58 12.98 2.90
N GLU A 358 -7.50 13.77 2.96
CA GLU A 358 -6.40 13.75 1.97
C GLU A 358 -5.49 12.51 2.13
N GLY A 359 -5.67 11.73 3.19
CA GLY A 359 -4.87 10.54 3.46
C GLY A 359 -3.58 10.85 4.22
N TRP A 360 -2.51 10.15 3.87
CA TRP A 360 -1.19 10.37 4.45
C TRP A 360 -0.28 11.12 3.48
N HIS A 361 0.60 11.95 4.03
CA HIS A 361 1.73 12.48 3.27
C HIS A 361 2.68 11.35 2.87
N THR A 362 3.33 11.50 1.71
CA THR A 362 4.19 10.46 1.12
C THR A 362 5.65 10.90 1.01
N GLY A 363 6.50 10.03 0.47
CA GLY A 363 7.93 10.31 0.25
C GLY A 363 8.73 10.58 1.52
N HIS A 364 9.59 11.60 1.46
CA HIS A 364 10.49 11.94 2.56
C HIS A 364 9.76 12.33 3.85
N GLU A 365 8.48 12.70 3.78
CA GLU A 365 7.69 13.06 4.98
C GLU A 365 7.42 11.85 5.89
N TRP A 366 7.59 10.61 5.40
CA TRP A 366 7.61 9.42 6.25
C TRP A 366 8.81 9.36 7.21
N ILE A 367 9.82 10.22 7.01
CA ILE A 367 11.08 10.17 7.73
C ILE A 367 11.39 11.56 8.31
N ASP A 368 10.99 11.74 9.56
CA ASP A 368 11.45 12.82 10.44
C ASP A 368 12.43 12.27 11.50
N SER A 369 12.91 13.15 12.40
CA SER A 369 13.86 12.74 13.44
C SER A 369 13.34 11.68 14.41
N GLY A 370 12.02 11.59 14.62
CA GLY A 370 11.42 10.62 15.54
C GLY A 370 11.15 9.29 14.85
N THR A 371 10.42 9.34 13.74
CA THR A 371 10.08 8.17 12.91
C THR A 371 11.31 7.46 12.36
N LEU A 372 12.40 8.17 12.04
CA LEU A 372 13.66 7.54 11.64
C LEU A 372 14.22 6.62 12.73
N VAL A 373 14.16 7.04 13.99
CA VAL A 373 14.66 6.23 15.12
C VAL A 373 13.83 4.96 15.27
N GLU A 374 12.50 5.06 15.18
CA GLU A 374 11.60 3.90 15.25
C GLU A 374 11.88 2.91 14.09
N ARG A 375 12.03 3.42 12.87
CA ARG A 375 12.33 2.57 11.69
C ARG A 375 13.69 1.87 11.80
N ILE A 376 14.72 2.58 12.29
CA ILE A 376 16.05 1.98 12.51
C ILE A 376 15.99 0.92 13.60
N ASN A 377 15.37 1.24 14.74
CA ASN A 377 15.24 0.32 15.87
C ASN A 377 14.53 -0.96 15.44
N PHE A 378 13.35 -0.83 14.82
CA PHE A 378 12.57 -1.96 14.35
C PHE A 378 13.37 -2.84 13.37
N ALA A 379 13.94 -2.25 12.31
CA ALA A 379 14.66 -3.02 11.31
C ALA A 379 15.90 -3.71 11.88
N SER A 380 16.67 -2.99 12.70
CA SER A 380 17.92 -3.49 13.28
C SER A 380 17.66 -4.53 14.36
N GLU A 381 16.59 -4.42 15.14
CA GLU A 381 16.20 -5.43 16.11
C GLU A 381 15.93 -6.77 15.41
N TYR A 382 15.03 -6.79 14.42
CA TYR A 382 14.65 -8.02 13.74
C TYR A 382 15.77 -8.61 12.89
N LEU A 383 16.52 -7.80 12.14
CA LEU A 383 17.63 -8.29 11.31
C LEU A 383 18.82 -8.81 12.14
N GLY A 384 18.97 -8.36 13.38
CA GLY A 384 19.99 -8.84 14.30
C GLY A 384 19.66 -10.17 15.00
N GLN A 385 18.39 -10.60 14.97
CA GLN A 385 17.94 -11.83 15.63
C GLN A 385 18.31 -13.07 14.80
N THR A 386 19.52 -13.59 15.04
CA THR A 386 20.09 -14.74 14.31
C THR A 386 19.39 -16.09 14.54
N ASP A 387 18.44 -16.15 15.47
CA ASP A 387 17.57 -17.29 15.69
C ASP A 387 16.33 -17.30 14.78
N LEU A 388 16.00 -16.17 14.13
CA LEU A 388 14.87 -16.10 13.22
C LEU A 388 15.15 -16.88 11.92
N PRO A 389 14.16 -17.62 11.38
CA PRO A 389 14.37 -18.49 10.21
C PRO A 389 14.88 -17.76 8.96
N GLY A 390 14.37 -16.56 8.69
CA GLY A 390 14.82 -15.75 7.55
C GLY A 390 16.24 -15.26 7.72
N VAL A 391 16.63 -14.81 8.93
CA VAL A 391 18.01 -14.39 9.22
C VAL A 391 18.97 -15.58 9.08
N GLN A 392 18.60 -16.76 9.58
CA GLN A 392 19.37 -17.99 9.38
C GLN A 392 19.52 -18.33 7.89
N SER A 393 18.47 -18.16 7.08
CA SER A 393 18.56 -18.34 5.63
C SER A 393 19.59 -17.38 5.01
N LEU A 394 19.55 -16.09 5.37
CA LEU A 394 20.54 -15.11 4.89
C LEU A 394 21.98 -15.50 5.27
N VAL A 395 22.20 -15.94 6.51
CA VAL A 395 23.51 -16.42 6.98
C VAL A 395 23.97 -17.64 6.19
N ASN A 396 23.08 -18.61 5.96
CA ASN A 396 23.39 -19.80 5.19
C ASN A 396 23.74 -19.46 3.73
N HIS A 397 23.02 -18.52 3.12
CA HIS A 397 23.33 -17.98 1.78
C HIS A 397 24.70 -17.31 1.74
N LEU A 398 25.09 -16.56 2.78
CA LEU A 398 26.45 -16.01 2.88
C LEU A 398 27.51 -17.12 2.97
N MET A 399 27.32 -18.11 3.86
CA MET A 399 28.25 -19.23 3.99
C MET A 399 28.39 -20.04 2.69
N ALA A 400 27.32 -20.14 1.90
CA ALA A 400 27.33 -20.83 0.62
C ALA A 400 28.18 -20.13 -0.47
N ARG A 401 28.58 -18.86 -0.28
CA ARG A 401 29.41 -18.12 -1.26
C ARG A 401 30.86 -18.60 -1.31
N GLY A 402 31.36 -19.28 -0.28
CA GLY A 402 32.72 -19.82 -0.26
C GLY A 402 33.15 -20.33 1.10
N GLU A 403 34.25 -21.09 1.16
CA GLU A 403 34.81 -21.62 2.42
C GLU A 403 35.34 -20.53 3.36
N SER A 404 35.78 -19.41 2.78
CA SER A 404 36.19 -18.21 3.49
C SER A 404 35.79 -16.97 2.70
N LEU A 405 35.33 -15.94 3.38
CA LEU A 405 34.99 -14.65 2.79
C LEU A 405 35.92 -13.57 3.34
N SER A 406 36.51 -12.78 2.45
CA SER A 406 37.16 -11.53 2.87
C SER A 406 36.11 -10.56 3.44
N PRO A 407 36.51 -9.58 4.28
CA PRO A 407 35.60 -8.55 4.78
C PRO A 407 34.81 -7.83 3.69
N ALA A 408 35.41 -7.59 2.52
CA ALA A 408 34.73 -6.94 1.40
C ALA A 408 33.66 -7.87 0.79
N GLU A 409 33.99 -9.13 0.51
CA GLU A 409 33.03 -10.10 -0.04
C GLU A 409 31.86 -10.36 0.92
N PHE A 410 32.14 -10.40 2.22
CA PHE A 410 31.13 -10.54 3.27
C PHE A 410 30.16 -9.35 3.31
N VAL A 411 30.68 -8.12 3.24
CA VAL A 411 29.85 -6.91 3.19
C VAL A 411 29.01 -6.87 1.92
N GLU A 412 29.61 -7.07 0.74
CA GLU A 412 28.87 -7.08 -0.52
C GLU A 412 27.79 -8.16 -0.56
N GLY A 413 28.09 -9.36 -0.03
CA GLY A 413 27.09 -10.41 0.08
C GLY A 413 25.96 -10.07 1.05
N SER A 414 26.26 -9.37 2.13
CA SER A 414 25.25 -8.96 3.10
C SER A 414 24.32 -7.88 2.51
N ILE A 415 24.87 -6.93 1.77
CA ILE A 415 24.12 -5.87 1.08
C ILE A 415 23.18 -6.47 0.02
N ASP A 416 23.69 -7.44 -0.75
CA ASP A 416 22.90 -8.16 -1.76
C ASP A 416 21.70 -8.88 -1.13
N LEU A 417 21.94 -9.61 -0.04
CA LEU A 417 20.91 -10.45 0.60
C LEU A 417 19.86 -9.66 1.40
N VAL A 418 20.23 -8.56 2.06
CA VAL A 418 19.28 -7.76 2.87
C VAL A 418 18.30 -6.97 2.00
N GLY A 419 18.68 -6.59 0.78
CA GLY A 419 17.74 -5.87 -0.10
C GLY A 419 18.29 -5.35 -1.40
N THR A 420 19.40 -5.93 -1.91
CA THR A 420 20.10 -5.50 -3.13
C THR A 420 20.33 -3.98 -3.18
N LEU A 421 20.76 -3.39 -2.06
CA LEU A 421 20.76 -1.94 -1.86
C LEU A 421 21.89 -1.25 -2.64
N ASN A 422 21.61 -0.04 -3.11
CA ASN A 422 22.62 0.83 -3.71
C ASN A 422 23.23 1.75 -2.63
N LEU A 423 24.20 1.22 -1.86
CA LEU A 423 24.91 2.03 -0.86
C LEU A 423 25.91 2.99 -1.51
N THR A 424 26.03 4.19 -0.92
CA THR A 424 27.10 5.13 -1.24
C THR A 424 28.48 4.55 -0.93
N ASP A 425 29.52 5.02 -1.62
CA ASP A 425 30.89 4.53 -1.44
C ASP A 425 31.39 4.75 -0.01
N ASP A 426 31.02 5.86 0.62
CA ASP A 426 31.41 6.19 2.00
C ASP A 426 30.78 5.21 3.00
N THR A 427 29.46 4.97 2.90
CA THR A 427 28.76 3.98 3.74
C THR A 427 29.36 2.59 3.55
N ARG A 428 29.59 2.18 2.30
CA ARG A 428 30.18 0.89 1.98
C ARG A 428 31.58 0.73 2.58
N GLN A 429 32.43 1.75 2.43
CA GLN A 429 33.78 1.74 3.01
C GLN A 429 33.75 1.65 4.54
N ALA A 430 32.80 2.33 5.20
CA ALA A 430 32.64 2.24 6.65
C ALA A 430 32.24 0.83 7.11
N LEU A 431 31.32 0.16 6.39
CA LEU A 431 30.94 -1.23 6.67
C LEU A 431 32.12 -2.20 6.47
N VAL A 432 32.88 -2.03 5.39
CA VAL A 432 34.08 -2.85 5.12
C VAL A 432 35.15 -2.61 6.19
N ALA A 433 35.41 -1.36 6.58
CA ALA A 433 36.36 -1.03 7.64
C ALA A 433 35.91 -1.61 8.99
N HIS A 434 34.62 -1.66 9.26
CA HIS A 434 34.08 -2.37 10.42
C HIS A 434 34.40 -3.86 10.33
N ALA A 435 34.04 -4.52 9.23
CA ALA A 435 34.25 -5.97 9.03
C ALA A 435 35.73 -6.38 9.09
N GLN A 436 36.64 -5.51 8.60
CA GLN A 436 38.09 -5.73 8.64
C GLN A 436 38.66 -5.91 10.04
N ARG A 437 38.03 -5.34 11.07
CA ARG A 437 38.48 -5.50 12.47
C ARG A 437 38.37 -6.94 12.96
N GLY A 438 37.44 -7.72 12.41
CA GLY A 438 37.29 -9.15 12.70
C GLY A 438 38.04 -10.07 11.73
N GLY A 439 38.67 -9.53 10.68
CA GLY A 439 39.35 -10.34 9.66
C GLY A 439 38.40 -11.20 8.81
N ASP A 440 38.97 -12.15 8.08
CA ASP A 440 38.23 -13.06 7.19
C ASP A 440 37.25 -13.94 7.96
N LEU A 441 36.08 -14.20 7.36
CA LEU A 441 35.09 -15.10 7.92
C LEU A 441 35.29 -16.51 7.38
N ARG A 442 35.11 -17.51 8.25
CA ARG A 442 35.19 -18.95 7.94
C ARG A 442 34.04 -19.66 8.64
N HIS A 443 33.73 -20.88 8.21
CA HIS A 443 32.63 -21.68 8.78
C HIS A 443 32.93 -23.19 8.79
N GLY A 444 34.21 -23.58 8.84
CA GLY A 444 34.61 -24.99 8.82
C GLY A 444 34.31 -25.72 10.14
N THR A 445 34.41 -25.02 11.27
CA THR A 445 34.14 -25.54 12.62
C THR A 445 32.85 -24.96 13.22
N GLU A 446 32.35 -25.57 14.29
CA GLU A 446 31.17 -25.06 15.03
C GLU A 446 31.42 -23.68 15.64
N ALA A 447 32.62 -23.44 16.19
CA ALA A 447 33.00 -22.14 16.72
C ALA A 447 33.06 -21.06 15.63
N GLU A 448 33.65 -21.38 14.48
CA GLU A 448 33.67 -20.48 13.32
C GLU A 448 32.26 -20.19 12.80
N ARG A 449 31.37 -21.18 12.73
CA ARG A 449 29.96 -20.98 12.36
C ARG A 449 29.23 -20.05 13.32
N ALA A 450 29.44 -20.21 14.62
CA ALA A 450 28.84 -19.33 15.63
C ALA A 450 29.35 -17.89 15.51
N GLU A 451 30.66 -17.70 15.32
CA GLU A 451 31.26 -16.38 15.09
C GLU A 451 30.72 -15.74 13.80
N PHE A 452 30.69 -16.50 12.71
CA PHE A 452 30.15 -16.05 11.42
C PHE A 452 28.70 -15.57 11.58
N THR A 453 27.88 -16.37 12.25
CA THR A 453 26.45 -16.06 12.49
C THR A 453 26.29 -14.77 13.30
N GLY A 454 27.05 -14.61 14.39
CA GLY A 454 27.01 -13.38 15.19
C GLY A 454 27.44 -12.14 14.42
N ARG A 455 28.53 -12.24 13.64
CA ARG A 455 29.03 -11.15 12.80
C ARG A 455 28.08 -10.80 11.65
N ALA A 456 27.42 -11.80 11.07
CA ALA A 456 26.39 -11.60 10.05
C ALA A 456 25.18 -10.84 10.62
N GLY A 457 24.70 -11.24 11.80
CA GLY A 457 23.67 -10.49 12.54
C GLY A 457 24.05 -9.03 12.71
N GLU A 458 25.22 -8.74 13.29
CA GLU A 458 25.72 -7.36 13.48
C GLU A 458 25.79 -6.58 12.15
N MET A 459 26.29 -7.21 11.08
CA MET A 459 26.36 -6.58 9.76
C MET A 459 24.97 -6.24 9.20
N PHE A 460 23.98 -7.12 9.36
CA PHE A 460 22.61 -6.85 8.93
C PHE A 460 21.99 -5.69 9.71
N GLN A 461 22.26 -5.57 11.02
CA GLN A 461 21.83 -4.42 11.82
C GLN A 461 22.46 -3.11 11.32
N MET A 462 23.75 -3.13 11.02
CA MET A 462 24.45 -1.96 10.48
C MET A 462 23.87 -1.53 9.12
N ILE A 463 23.60 -2.50 8.22
CA ILE A 463 22.97 -2.22 6.93
C ILE A 463 21.57 -1.63 7.12
N ALA A 464 20.76 -2.19 8.02
CA ALA A 464 19.42 -1.69 8.35
C ALA A 464 19.43 -0.26 8.90
N SER A 465 20.52 0.15 9.55
CA SER A 465 20.70 1.49 10.10
C SER A 465 21.16 2.54 9.07
N THR A 466 21.47 2.15 7.84
CA THR A 466 21.93 3.08 6.79
C THR A 466 20.78 3.94 6.26
N SER A 467 21.11 5.16 5.80
CA SER A 467 20.12 6.02 5.14
C SER A 467 19.53 5.37 3.88
N GLU A 468 20.34 4.64 3.13
CA GLU A 468 19.96 4.01 1.88
C GLU A 468 18.92 2.90 2.12
N PHE A 469 19.02 2.16 3.22
CA PHE A 469 17.97 1.23 3.61
C PHE A 469 16.69 1.95 4.03
N GLN A 470 16.79 3.07 4.75
CA GLN A 470 15.62 3.75 5.32
C GLN A 470 14.80 4.51 4.26
N PHE A 471 15.47 5.13 3.29
CA PHE A 471 14.87 5.97 2.25
C PHE A 471 14.47 5.21 0.97
N GLY A 472 14.79 3.91 0.83
CA GLY A 472 14.38 3.10 -0.32
C GLY A 472 14.23 1.61 -0.04
#